data_AF-K1UZQ3-F1
#
_entry.id   AF-K1UZQ3-F1
#
_cell.length_a   1.000
_cell.length_b   1.000
_cell.length_c   1.000
_cell.angle_alpha   90.00
_cell.angle_beta   90.00
_cell.angle_gamma   90.00
#
_symmetry.space_group_name_H-M   'P 1'
#
loop_
_entity.id
_entity.type
_entity.pdbx_description
1 polymer ?
#
loop_
_entity_poly.entity_id
_entity_poly.type
_entity_poly.pdbx_seq_one_letter_code
_entity_poly.pdbx_strand_id
1 'polypeptide(L)'
;MLLQDMDKAVARIRTAIERRENVAVFGDYDVDGITSTCVLTDYLRRQGVPVHPYIPDRIEEGYGLNMDAITNLQRTSDITLIITVDCGITAIDETNYALQRGIDMVITDHHECSGQAIPNAVAVVDPKRPGSQYPNSGLAGVGVAY
;
A
#
# COMPACT_ATOMS: atom_id res chain seq x y z
N MET A 1 2.97 12.03 14.26
CA MET A 1 3.99 11.49 13.31
C MET A 1 4.24 12.55 12.25
N LEU A 2 5.45 12.61 11.64
CA LEU A 2 5.83 13.69 10.69
C LEU A 2 5.35 13.45 9.25
N LEU A 3 5.26 12.19 8.82
CA LEU A 3 4.66 11.83 7.54
C LEU A 3 3.13 12.00 7.63
N GLN A 4 2.55 12.66 6.64
CA GLN A 4 1.11 12.91 6.57
C GLN A 4 0.34 11.60 6.43
N ASP A 5 -0.80 11.49 7.14
CA ASP A 5 -1.67 10.29 7.25
C ASP A 5 -1.00 9.03 7.84
N MET A 6 0.24 9.11 8.33
CA MET A 6 0.89 7.96 8.98
C MET A 6 0.11 7.49 10.23
N ASP A 7 -0.51 8.42 10.96
CA ASP A 7 -1.39 8.10 12.09
C ASP A 7 -2.61 7.28 11.65
N LYS A 8 -3.23 7.63 10.51
CA LYS A 8 -4.36 6.89 9.93
C LYS A 8 -3.94 5.51 9.42
N ALA A 9 -2.78 5.41 8.75
CA ALA A 9 -2.21 4.16 8.28
C ALA A 9 -2.00 3.19 9.45
N VAL A 10 -1.34 3.66 10.51
CA VAL A 10 -1.10 2.87 11.72
C VAL A 10 -2.40 2.44 12.38
N ALA A 11 -3.39 3.33 12.50
CA ALA A 11 -4.69 2.99 13.08
C ALA A 11 -5.42 1.88 12.28
N ARG A 12 -5.39 1.96 10.94
CA ARG A 12 -6.04 0.96 10.08
C ARG A 12 -5.34 -0.39 10.11
N ILE A 13 -4.00 -0.38 10.10
CA ILE A 13 -3.18 -1.60 10.20
C ILE A 13 -3.36 -2.26 11.56
N ARG A 14 -3.41 -1.48 12.66
CA ARG A 14 -3.72 -2.02 14.00
C ARG A 14 -5.08 -2.70 14.04
N THR A 15 -6.09 -2.10 13.43
CA THR A 15 -7.42 -2.72 13.32
C THR A 15 -7.35 -4.07 12.60
N ALA A 16 -6.60 -4.16 11.50
CA ALA A 16 -6.40 -5.43 10.77
C ALA A 16 -5.70 -6.48 11.64
N ILE A 17 -4.69 -6.08 12.42
CA ILE A 17 -3.98 -6.96 13.37
C ILE A 17 -4.94 -7.49 14.45
N GLU A 18 -5.69 -6.58 15.11
CA GLU A 18 -6.63 -6.93 16.18
C GLU A 18 -7.74 -7.87 15.70
N ARG A 19 -8.23 -7.66 14.47
CA ARG A 19 -9.31 -8.45 13.87
C ARG A 19 -8.82 -9.68 13.10
N ARG A 20 -7.50 -9.85 12.95
CA ARG A 20 -6.87 -10.90 12.12
C ARG A 20 -7.46 -10.93 10.70
N GLU A 21 -7.62 -9.75 10.11
CA GLU A 21 -8.07 -9.58 8.73
C GLU A 21 -7.09 -10.22 7.73
N ASN A 22 -7.58 -10.63 6.56
CA ASN A 22 -6.69 -11.04 5.46
C ASN A 22 -6.14 -9.79 4.77
N VAL A 23 -4.83 -9.62 4.82
CA VAL A 23 -4.13 -8.43 4.33
C VAL A 23 -3.29 -8.79 3.12
N ALA A 24 -3.39 -8.01 2.05
CA ALA A 24 -2.42 -8.07 0.96
C ALA A 24 -1.37 -6.96 1.12
N VAL A 25 -0.10 -7.32 0.97
CA VAL A 25 0.99 -6.35 0.82
C VAL A 25 1.35 -6.32 -0.65
N PHE A 26 1.01 -5.24 -1.33
CA PHE A 26 1.21 -5.08 -2.76
C PHE A 26 2.46 -4.24 -3.02
N GLY A 27 3.51 -4.86 -3.52
CA GLY A 27 4.78 -4.20 -3.81
C GLY A 27 5.02 -3.93 -5.29
N ASP A 28 6.13 -3.25 -5.56
CA ASP A 28 6.71 -3.16 -6.90
C ASP A 28 7.76 -4.27 -7.14
N TYR A 29 8.08 -4.55 -8.42
CA TYR A 29 8.96 -5.65 -8.84
C TYR A 29 10.45 -5.36 -8.70
N ASP A 30 10.83 -4.12 -8.37
CA ASP A 30 12.24 -3.75 -8.21
C ASP A 30 12.77 -4.04 -6.80
N VAL A 31 14.03 -3.66 -6.54
CA VAL A 31 14.67 -3.97 -5.25
C VAL A 31 14.01 -3.22 -4.09
N ASP A 32 13.53 -2.00 -4.32
CA ASP A 32 12.89 -1.19 -3.28
C ASP A 32 11.51 -1.78 -2.94
N GLY A 33 10.69 -2.06 -3.96
CA GLY A 33 9.38 -2.68 -3.80
C GLY A 33 9.42 -4.08 -3.20
N ILE A 34 10.36 -4.94 -3.63
CA ILE A 34 10.54 -6.28 -3.05
C ILE A 34 10.99 -6.18 -1.59
N THR A 35 11.95 -5.31 -1.27
CA THR A 35 12.45 -5.16 0.10
C THR A 35 11.36 -4.62 1.03
N SER A 36 10.63 -3.60 0.57
CA SER A 36 9.47 -3.04 1.27
C SER A 36 8.42 -4.11 1.56
N THR A 37 8.10 -4.92 0.54
CA THR A 37 7.16 -6.04 0.67
C THR A 37 7.62 -7.04 1.72
N CYS A 38 8.89 -7.43 1.69
CA CYS A 38 9.46 -8.34 2.67
C CYS A 38 9.39 -7.79 4.10
N VAL A 39 9.79 -6.53 4.31
CA VAL A 39 9.80 -5.88 5.64
C VAL A 39 8.39 -5.84 6.24
N LEU A 40 7.42 -5.32 5.49
CA LEU A 40 6.06 -5.19 6.01
C LEU A 40 5.37 -6.55 6.19
N THR A 41 5.59 -7.48 5.25
CA THR A 41 5.06 -8.84 5.35
C THR A 41 5.60 -9.59 6.56
N ASP A 42 6.91 -9.52 6.82
CA ASP A 42 7.53 -10.16 8.00
C ASP A 42 6.97 -9.58 9.30
N TYR A 43 6.87 -8.25 9.41
CA TYR A 43 6.29 -7.61 10.58
C TYR A 43 4.85 -8.07 10.84
N LEU A 44 3.97 -7.97 9.84
CA LEU A 44 2.55 -8.32 9.98
C LEU A 44 2.34 -9.81 10.29
N ARG A 45 3.11 -10.71 9.66
CA ARG A 45 3.06 -12.15 9.96
C ARG A 45 3.50 -12.45 11.40
N ARG A 46 4.51 -11.74 11.92
CA ARG A 46 4.91 -11.86 13.34
C ARG A 46 3.83 -11.36 14.30
N GLN A 47 2.96 -10.46 13.86
CA GLN A 47 1.76 -10.05 14.62
C GLN A 47 0.58 -11.03 14.47
N GLY A 48 0.74 -12.13 13.73
CA GLY A 48 -0.29 -13.17 13.55
C GLY A 48 -1.34 -12.84 12.47
N VAL A 49 -1.04 -11.89 11.58
CA VAL A 49 -1.92 -11.53 10.47
C VAL A 49 -1.78 -12.54 9.31
N PRO A 50 -2.87 -13.01 8.69
CA PRO A 50 -2.85 -13.68 7.39
C PRO A 50 -2.42 -12.69 6.30
N VAL A 51 -1.17 -12.77 5.86
CA VAL A 51 -0.60 -11.83 4.87
C VAL A 51 -0.29 -12.51 3.54
N HIS A 52 -0.79 -11.90 2.48
CA HIS A 52 -0.65 -12.27 1.08
C HIS A 52 0.23 -11.25 0.36
N PRO A 53 1.56 -11.46 0.29
CA PRO A 53 2.42 -10.59 -0.52
C PRO A 53 2.07 -10.76 -2.01
N TYR A 54 2.05 -9.66 -2.75
CA TYR A 54 1.82 -9.63 -4.18
C TYR A 54 2.84 -8.71 -4.85
N ILE A 55 3.50 -9.22 -5.89
CA ILE A 55 4.40 -8.47 -6.75
C ILE A 55 3.87 -8.65 -8.17
N PRO A 56 3.50 -7.59 -8.90
CA PRO A 56 2.95 -7.70 -10.25
C PRO A 56 4.01 -8.20 -11.23
N ASP A 57 3.60 -9.00 -12.22
CA ASP A 57 4.46 -9.29 -13.36
C ASP A 57 4.59 -8.05 -14.24
N ARG A 58 5.80 -7.48 -14.30
CA ARG A 58 6.07 -6.26 -15.07
C ARG A 58 5.68 -6.37 -16.55
N ILE A 59 5.86 -7.54 -17.16
CA ILE A 59 5.67 -7.73 -18.60
C ILE A 59 4.19 -7.94 -18.91
N GLU A 60 3.51 -8.75 -18.11
CA GLU A 60 2.11 -9.12 -18.36
C GLU A 60 1.11 -8.11 -17.77
N GLU A 61 1.39 -7.59 -16.57
CA GLU A 61 0.48 -6.72 -15.82
C GLU A 61 0.88 -5.24 -15.87
N GLY A 62 2.14 -4.94 -16.18
CA GLY A 62 2.66 -3.58 -16.22
C GLY A 62 3.16 -3.08 -14.86
N TYR A 63 3.06 -1.76 -14.64
CA TYR A 63 3.58 -1.10 -13.43
C TYR A 63 2.48 -0.83 -12.41
N GLY A 64 2.72 -1.20 -11.15
CA GLY A 64 1.88 -0.82 -10.02
C GLY A 64 0.60 -1.62 -9.87
N LEU A 65 -0.31 -1.07 -9.06
CA LEU A 65 -1.59 -1.68 -8.71
C LEU A 65 -2.48 -1.82 -9.95
N ASN A 66 -3.21 -2.93 -10.07
CA ASN A 66 -4.16 -3.14 -11.15
C ASN A 66 -5.46 -3.83 -10.67
N MET A 67 -6.56 -3.62 -11.39
CA MET A 67 -7.90 -4.10 -11.00
C MET A 67 -8.03 -5.63 -11.02
N ASP A 68 -7.32 -6.31 -11.91
CA ASP A 68 -7.36 -7.77 -12.03
C ASP A 68 -6.68 -8.43 -10.83
N ALA A 69 -5.54 -7.90 -10.39
CA ALA A 69 -4.85 -8.32 -9.18
C ALA A 69 -5.73 -8.09 -7.94
N ILE A 70 -6.37 -6.93 -7.80
CA ILE A 70 -7.32 -6.65 -6.70
C ILE A 70 -8.44 -7.70 -6.68
N THR A 71 -9.03 -7.98 -7.84
CA THR A 71 -10.11 -8.97 -7.98
C THR A 71 -9.65 -10.37 -7.62
N ASN A 72 -8.47 -10.76 -8.10
CA ASN A 72 -7.91 -12.09 -7.83
C ASN A 72 -7.54 -12.27 -6.36
N LEU A 73 -6.91 -11.26 -5.75
CA LEU A 73 -6.60 -11.25 -4.32
C LEU A 73 -7.87 -11.39 -3.49
N GLN A 74 -8.90 -10.60 -3.77
CA GLN A 74 -10.19 -10.69 -3.06
C GLN A 74 -10.83 -12.08 -3.23
N ARG A 75 -10.89 -12.60 -4.46
CA ARG A 75 -11.55 -13.88 -4.75
C ARG A 75 -10.85 -15.09 -4.16
N THR A 76 -9.52 -15.07 -4.09
CA THR A 76 -8.73 -16.24 -3.68
C THR A 76 -8.39 -16.27 -2.19
N SER A 77 -8.40 -15.09 -1.55
CA SER A 77 -7.86 -14.91 -0.21
C SER A 77 -8.74 -14.07 0.71
N ASP A 78 -9.94 -13.68 0.26
CA ASP A 78 -10.90 -12.86 1.02
C ASP A 78 -10.25 -11.61 1.63
N ILE A 79 -9.39 -10.93 0.85
CA ILE A 79 -8.67 -9.73 1.30
C ILE A 79 -9.64 -8.61 1.66
N THR A 80 -9.44 -8.00 2.84
CA THR A 80 -10.22 -6.84 3.31
C THR A 80 -9.38 -5.56 3.42
N LEU A 81 -8.06 -5.69 3.36
CA LEU A 81 -7.12 -4.57 3.37
C LEU A 81 -5.98 -4.83 2.38
N ILE A 82 -5.72 -3.87 1.49
CA ILE A 82 -4.51 -3.81 0.66
C ILE A 82 -3.60 -2.70 1.21
N ILE A 83 -2.35 -3.04 1.47
CA ILE A 83 -1.31 -2.07 1.80
C ILE A 83 -0.33 -2.05 0.63
N THR A 84 -0.28 -0.94 -0.10
CA THR A 84 0.73 -0.78 -1.16
C THR A 84 2.04 -0.30 -0.55
N VAL A 85 3.14 -0.81 -1.08
CA VAL A 85 4.50 -0.38 -0.76
C VAL A 85 5.24 -0.09 -2.06
N ASP A 86 5.91 1.06 -2.10
CA ASP A 86 6.68 1.51 -3.27
C ASP A 86 5.85 1.72 -4.55
N CYS A 87 4.52 1.84 -4.40
CA CYS A 87 3.62 2.17 -5.49
C CYS A 87 2.27 2.67 -4.97
N GLY A 88 1.46 3.19 -5.89
CA GLY A 88 0.05 3.50 -5.66
C GLY A 88 -0.30 4.97 -5.52
N ILE A 89 0.67 5.91 -5.44
CA ILE A 89 0.36 7.35 -5.30
C ILE A 89 -0.47 7.92 -6.45
N THR A 90 -0.40 7.30 -7.63
CA THR A 90 -1.19 7.67 -8.82
C THR A 90 -2.38 6.73 -9.09
N ALA A 91 -2.62 5.71 -8.26
CA ALA A 91 -3.60 4.64 -8.51
C ALA A 91 -5.03 5.03 -8.09
N ILE A 92 -5.54 6.13 -8.66
CA ILE A 92 -6.84 6.71 -8.28
C ILE A 92 -7.99 5.73 -8.60
N ASP A 93 -8.01 5.18 -9.80
CA ASP A 93 -9.10 4.33 -10.28
C ASP A 93 -9.10 2.97 -9.58
N GLU A 94 -7.92 2.39 -9.36
CA GLU A 94 -7.73 1.15 -8.62
C GLU A 94 -8.14 1.31 -7.15
N THR A 95 -7.83 2.47 -6.55
CA THR A 95 -8.25 2.77 -5.17
C THR A 95 -9.77 2.86 -5.05
N ASN A 96 -10.42 3.54 -5.98
CA ASN A 96 -11.88 3.60 -6.02
C ASN A 96 -12.50 2.22 -6.30
N TYR A 97 -11.86 1.41 -7.15
CA TYR A 97 -12.30 0.06 -7.48
C TYR A 97 -12.24 -0.90 -6.28
N ALA A 98 -11.17 -0.81 -5.47
CA ALA A 98 -11.03 -1.54 -4.22
C ALA A 98 -12.10 -1.09 -3.20
N LEU A 99 -12.33 0.21 -3.06
CA LEU A 99 -13.35 0.75 -2.17
C LEU A 99 -14.76 0.25 -2.52
N GLN A 100 -15.12 0.20 -3.81
CA GLN A 100 -16.40 -0.35 -4.27
C GLN A 100 -16.60 -1.84 -3.92
N ARG A 101 -15.50 -2.56 -3.66
CA ARG A 101 -15.48 -3.97 -3.23
C ARG A 101 -15.44 -4.14 -1.72
N GLY A 102 -15.47 -3.05 -0.96
CA GLY A 102 -15.32 -3.09 0.49
C GLY A 102 -13.90 -3.43 0.95
N ILE A 103 -12.90 -3.22 0.08
CA ILE A 103 -11.48 -3.39 0.42
C ILE A 103 -10.93 -2.02 0.79
N ASP A 104 -10.44 -1.90 2.01
CA ASP A 104 -9.73 -0.69 2.42
C ASP A 104 -8.33 -0.66 1.80
N MET A 105 -7.82 0.56 1.60
CA MET A 105 -6.46 0.76 1.11
C MET A 105 -5.65 1.66 2.03
N VAL A 106 -4.40 1.28 2.24
CA VAL A 106 -3.33 2.12 2.79
C VAL A 106 -2.24 2.18 1.74
N ILE A 107 -1.93 3.37 1.25
CA ILE A 107 -0.90 3.57 0.22
C ILE A 107 0.36 4.06 0.90
N THR A 108 1.50 3.40 0.65
CA THR A 108 2.82 3.90 1.04
C THR A 108 3.71 3.97 -0.20
N ASP A 109 4.23 5.16 -0.48
CA ASP A 109 4.92 5.44 -1.74
C ASP A 109 5.92 6.60 -1.55
N HIS A 110 6.74 6.84 -2.56
CA HIS A 110 7.72 7.91 -2.62
C HIS A 110 7.89 8.50 -4.04
N HIS A 111 7.10 8.02 -5.00
CA HIS A 111 7.10 8.52 -6.37
C HIS A 111 6.57 9.95 -6.45
N GLU A 112 6.76 10.59 -7.61
CA GLU A 112 6.17 11.90 -7.83
C GLU A 112 4.65 11.80 -7.83
N CYS A 113 4.00 12.61 -7.00
CA CYS A 113 2.56 12.78 -7.06
C CYS A 113 2.21 13.34 -8.45
N SER A 114 1.31 12.68 -9.18
CA SER A 114 0.77 13.29 -10.40
C SER A 114 0.06 14.59 -10.00
N GLY A 115 0.04 15.61 -10.87
CA GLY A 115 -0.72 16.85 -10.62
C GLY A 115 -2.25 16.65 -10.54
N GLN A 116 -2.70 15.41 -10.43
CA GLN A 116 -4.09 14.99 -10.21
C GLN A 116 -4.41 14.95 -8.72
N ALA A 117 -5.58 14.40 -8.37
CA ALA A 117 -6.00 14.21 -6.99
C ALA A 117 -5.20 13.08 -6.31
N ILE A 118 -5.06 13.17 -4.98
CA ILE A 118 -4.55 12.07 -4.16
C ILE A 118 -5.59 10.94 -4.11
N PRO A 119 -5.19 9.64 -4.19
CA PRO A 119 -6.12 8.53 -4.15
C PRO A 119 -7.02 8.53 -2.91
N ASN A 120 -8.27 8.10 -3.08
CA ASN A 120 -9.28 8.05 -2.02
C ASN A 120 -9.11 6.80 -1.13
N ALA A 121 -7.94 6.68 -0.49
CA ALA A 121 -7.58 5.61 0.42
C ALA A 121 -7.81 6.00 1.88
N VAL A 122 -7.80 5.03 2.81
CA VAL A 122 -7.87 5.31 4.26
C VAL A 122 -6.67 6.16 4.70
N ALA A 123 -5.51 5.89 4.11
CA ALA A 123 -4.31 6.68 4.28
C ALA A 123 -3.45 6.65 3.00
N VAL A 124 -2.79 7.76 2.71
CA VAL A 124 -1.77 7.85 1.65
C VAL A 124 -0.51 8.43 2.28
N VAL A 125 0.52 7.63 2.50
CA VAL A 125 1.75 8.02 3.17
C VAL A 125 2.83 8.16 2.12
N ASP A 126 3.17 9.40 1.80
CA ASP A 126 4.22 9.69 0.84
C ASP A 126 4.90 11.03 1.23
N PRO A 127 6.24 11.08 1.31
CA PRO A 127 6.97 12.26 1.77
C PRO A 127 6.92 13.44 0.78
N LYS A 128 6.55 13.20 -0.49
CA LYS A 128 6.42 14.19 -1.57
C LYS A 128 5.00 14.72 -1.76
N ARG A 129 4.03 14.26 -0.96
CA ARG A 129 2.65 14.76 -1.02
C ARG A 129 2.59 16.29 -0.93
N PRO A 130 1.70 16.96 -1.68
CA PRO A 130 1.45 18.38 -1.51
C PRO A 130 1.13 18.72 -0.05
N GLY A 131 1.91 19.61 0.54
CA GLY A 131 1.77 20.02 1.94
C GLY A 131 2.57 19.20 2.95
N SER A 132 3.26 18.15 2.53
CA SER A 132 4.17 17.36 3.38
C SER A 132 5.21 18.26 4.06
N GLN A 133 5.38 18.06 5.38
CA GLN A 133 6.38 18.74 6.21
C GLN A 133 7.56 17.82 6.57
N TYR A 134 7.61 16.63 5.96
CA TYR A 134 8.65 15.67 6.27
C TYR A 134 10.01 16.18 5.75
N PRO A 135 11.07 16.20 6.57
CA PRO A 135 12.31 16.91 6.25
C PRO A 135 13.14 16.28 5.13
N ASN A 136 12.87 15.02 4.78
CA ASN A 136 13.58 14.31 3.72
C ASN A 136 12.59 13.72 2.70
N SER A 137 12.36 14.43 1.60
CA SER A 137 11.53 13.95 0.49
C SER A 137 12.17 12.82 -0.34
N GLY A 138 13.42 12.45 -0.05
CA GLY A 138 14.18 11.42 -0.75
C GLY A 138 14.20 10.06 -0.04
N LEU A 139 13.18 9.74 0.78
CA LEU A 139 13.02 8.36 1.25
C LEU A 139 12.77 7.43 0.06
N ALA A 140 13.35 6.25 0.12
CA ALA A 140 12.97 5.08 -0.69
C ALA A 140 11.62 4.52 -0.21
N GLY A 141 10.91 3.74 -1.02
CA GLY A 141 9.69 3.03 -0.62
C GLY A 141 9.88 2.23 0.66
N VAL A 142 11.01 1.54 0.79
CA VAL A 142 11.36 0.76 2.00
C VAL A 142 11.57 1.64 3.21
N GLY A 143 12.05 2.88 3.00
CA GLY A 143 12.22 3.87 4.04
C GLY A 143 10.88 4.44 4.53
N VAL A 144 9.84 4.43 3.70
CA VAL A 144 8.47 4.79 4.11
C VAL A 144 7.79 3.62 4.82
N ALA A 145 8.07 2.39 4.41
CA ALA A 145 7.49 1.17 4.98
C ALA A 145 8.06 0.76 6.35
N TYR A 146 9.29 1.19 6.69
CA TYR A 146 10.00 0.86 7.94
C TYR A 146 9.54 1.69 9.15
#